data_AF-A0AAP3DMQ0-F1
#
_entry.id   AF-A0AAP3DMQ0-F1
#
_cell.length_a   1.000
_cell.length_b   1.000
_cell.length_c   1.000
_cell.angle_alpha   90.00
_cell.angle_beta   90.00
_cell.angle_gamma   90.00
#
_symmetry.space_group_name_H-M   'P 1'
#
loop_
_entity.id
_entity.type
_entity.pdbx_description
1 polymer ?
#
loop_
_entity_poly.entity_id
_entity_poly.type
_entity_poly.pdbx_seq_one_letter_code
_entity_poly.pdbx_strand_id
1 'polypeptide(L)'
;MSYENQTRDVILQRMIDNSRSDVDKRQGAVTYDLSAPAAMEIEGAYLELDAVINKAMLDTSYGDYLTEVCAGFGIDRKPAIKATGQVTFQGHEGTFIQANTQVSTDGTLPVFFVVRESGVITDGKLTLAAEARDGGISGNVEIGAVKLTQGDLTGITDVTNEVAFRGGVDEEPDEELRERCYDRLRRPVTSGNIHHYRQWAKEIAGIGDAKVYPIWNGNGTVKVALID
;
A
#
# COMPACT_ATOMS: atom_id res chain seq x y z
N MET A 1 -17.04 19.02 6.18
CA MET A 1 -15.96 19.38 5.25
C MET A 1 -16.15 20.83 4.81
N SER A 2 -15.11 21.49 4.27
CA SER A 2 -15.06 22.96 4.25
C SER A 2 -15.75 23.58 3.03
N TYR A 3 -15.95 22.80 1.95
CA TYR A 3 -16.46 23.33 0.67
C TYR A 3 -17.72 22.65 0.15
N GLU A 4 -18.34 21.73 0.90
CA GLU A 4 -19.54 20.97 0.46
C GLU A 4 -20.72 21.86 0.01
N ASN A 5 -20.86 23.04 0.60
CA ASN A 5 -21.93 23.98 0.27
C ASN A 5 -21.60 24.92 -0.92
N GLN A 6 -20.42 24.78 -1.54
CA GLN A 6 -20.02 25.58 -2.70
C GLN A 6 -20.55 24.96 -4.00
N THR A 7 -21.88 24.84 -4.11
CA THR A 7 -22.50 24.34 -5.33
C THR A 7 -22.48 25.39 -6.44
N ARG A 8 -22.62 24.95 -7.70
CA ARG A 8 -22.74 25.83 -8.87
C ARG A 8 -23.73 26.95 -8.63
N ASP A 9 -24.92 26.63 -8.10
CA ASP A 9 -25.99 27.60 -7.92
C ASP A 9 -25.64 28.65 -6.86
N VAL A 10 -24.99 28.23 -5.76
CA VAL A 10 -24.50 29.14 -4.71
C VAL A 10 -23.39 30.05 -5.25
N ILE A 11 -22.47 29.50 -6.05
CA ILE A 11 -21.38 30.26 -6.66
C ILE A 11 -21.94 31.25 -7.68
N LEU A 12 -22.83 30.80 -8.56
CA LEU A 12 -23.46 31.62 -9.59
C LEU A 12 -24.23 32.77 -8.95
N GLN A 13 -25.04 32.50 -7.93
CA GLN A 13 -25.78 33.57 -7.24
C GLN A 13 -24.83 34.62 -6.67
N ARG A 14 -23.74 34.21 -6.03
CA ARG A 14 -22.71 35.13 -5.51
C ARG A 14 -22.02 35.95 -6.62
N MET A 15 -21.77 35.36 -7.79
CA MET A 15 -21.24 36.09 -8.96
C MET A 15 -22.23 37.13 -9.48
N ILE A 16 -23.52 36.79 -9.52
CA ILE A 16 -24.59 37.68 -9.94
C ILE A 16 -24.80 38.82 -8.94
N ASP A 17 -24.74 38.54 -7.64
CA ASP A 17 -24.88 39.55 -6.58
C ASP A 17 -23.72 40.55 -6.63
N ASN A 18 -22.50 40.08 -6.87
CA ASN A 18 -21.30 40.92 -7.03
C ASN A 18 -21.22 41.67 -8.37
N SER A 19 -22.08 41.33 -9.33
CA SER A 19 -22.16 42.08 -10.59
C SER A 19 -22.79 43.46 -10.36
N ARG A 20 -22.47 44.42 -11.23
CA ARG A 20 -22.99 45.80 -11.14
C ARG A 20 -24.52 45.83 -11.00
N SER A 21 -25.05 46.82 -10.30
CA SER A 21 -26.50 46.93 -10.07
C SER A 21 -27.30 47.35 -11.30
N ASP A 22 -26.64 47.89 -12.32
CA ASP A 22 -27.26 48.44 -13.54
C ASP A 22 -27.29 47.45 -14.73
N VAL A 23 -26.84 46.21 -14.54
CA VAL A 23 -26.91 45.16 -15.56
C VAL A 23 -28.09 44.22 -15.33
N ASP A 24 -28.61 43.62 -16.41
CA ASP A 24 -29.63 42.58 -16.30
C ASP A 24 -29.01 41.29 -15.72
N LYS A 25 -29.64 40.78 -14.67
CA LYS A 25 -29.20 39.64 -13.86
C LYS A 25 -30.15 38.43 -13.97
N ARG A 26 -31.24 38.56 -14.72
CA ARG A 26 -32.24 37.49 -14.87
C ARG A 26 -31.64 36.28 -15.57
N GLN A 27 -32.18 35.10 -15.30
CA GLN A 27 -31.83 33.89 -16.04
C GLN A 27 -32.07 34.10 -17.54
N GLY A 28 -31.07 33.78 -18.37
CA GLY A 28 -31.06 34.04 -19.82
C GLY A 28 -30.59 35.44 -20.23
N ALA A 29 -30.22 36.31 -19.27
CA ALA A 29 -29.49 37.53 -19.57
C ALA A 29 -28.02 37.22 -19.83
N VAL A 30 -27.36 38.06 -20.65
CA VAL A 30 -25.94 37.90 -21.01
C VAL A 30 -25.03 37.75 -19.77
N THR A 31 -25.28 38.53 -18.72
CA THR A 31 -24.51 38.44 -17.46
C THR A 31 -24.64 37.06 -16.80
N TYR A 32 -25.85 36.49 -16.81
CA TYR A 32 -26.13 35.18 -16.24
C TYR A 32 -25.46 34.08 -17.06
N ASP A 33 -25.69 34.09 -18.38
CA ASP A 33 -25.21 33.04 -19.27
C ASP A 33 -23.67 33.02 -19.39
N LEU A 34 -23.01 34.17 -19.33
CA LEU A 34 -21.54 34.24 -19.30
C LEU A 34 -20.95 33.80 -17.96
N SER A 35 -21.68 33.96 -16.85
CA SER A 35 -21.20 33.58 -15.51
C SER A 35 -21.40 32.09 -15.22
N ALA A 36 -22.41 31.46 -15.82
CA ALA A 36 -22.79 30.09 -15.52
C ALA A 36 -21.70 29.03 -15.79
N PRO A 37 -20.95 29.05 -16.92
CA PRO A 37 -19.85 28.10 -17.15
C PRO A 37 -18.70 28.27 -16.15
N ALA A 38 -18.34 29.52 -15.83
CA ALA A 38 -17.30 29.78 -14.84
C ALA A 38 -17.72 29.28 -13.45
N ALA A 39 -18.99 29.43 -13.06
CA ALA A 39 -19.49 28.89 -11.80
C ALA A 39 -19.38 27.35 -11.73
N MET A 40 -19.57 26.64 -12.86
CA MET A 40 -19.40 25.18 -12.94
C MET A 40 -17.93 24.77 -12.76
N GLU A 41 -17.00 25.44 -13.45
CA GLU A 41 -15.56 25.16 -13.29
C GLU A 41 -15.09 25.46 -11.85
N ILE A 42 -15.61 26.52 -11.23
CA ILE A 42 -15.29 26.87 -9.84
C ILE A 42 -15.86 25.84 -8.85
N GLU A 43 -17.06 25.31 -9.08
CA GLU A 43 -17.60 24.19 -8.30
C GLU A 43 -16.66 22.97 -8.37
N GLY A 44 -16.21 22.62 -9.58
CA GLY A 44 -15.21 21.56 -9.79
C GLY A 44 -13.92 21.82 -8.98
N ALA A 45 -13.41 23.06 -8.98
CA ALA A 45 -12.26 23.42 -8.19
C ALA A 45 -12.51 23.29 -6.67
N TYR A 46 -13.69 23.63 -6.17
CA TYR A 46 -14.04 23.46 -4.75
C TYR A 46 -14.17 21.98 -4.36
N LEU A 47 -14.69 21.12 -5.24
CA LEU A 47 -14.72 19.68 -5.02
C LEU A 47 -13.29 19.10 -4.91
N GLU A 48 -12.39 19.52 -5.79
CA GLU A 48 -10.98 19.11 -5.73
C GLU A 48 -10.29 19.64 -4.46
N LEU A 49 -10.55 20.88 -4.06
CA LEU A 49 -10.01 21.43 -2.80
C LEU A 49 -10.50 20.65 -1.58
N ASP A 50 -11.76 20.22 -1.55
CA ASP A 50 -12.29 19.38 -0.47
C ASP A 50 -11.61 17.99 -0.47
N ALA A 51 -11.41 17.39 -1.63
CA ALA A 51 -10.67 16.15 -1.77
C ALA A 51 -9.21 16.28 -1.31
N VAL A 52 -8.54 17.39 -1.61
CA VAL A 52 -7.16 17.68 -1.14
C VAL A 52 -7.10 17.75 0.38
N ILE A 53 -8.08 18.38 1.04
CA ILE A 53 -8.13 18.42 2.52
C ILE A 53 -8.23 17.00 3.08
N ASN A 54 -9.14 16.17 2.55
CA ASN A 54 -9.31 14.79 3.01
C ASN A 54 -8.04 13.94 2.76
N LYS A 55 -7.34 14.15 1.65
CA LYS A 55 -6.05 13.48 1.37
C LYS A 55 -4.92 13.91 2.30
N ALA A 56 -4.98 15.12 2.88
CA ALA A 56 -3.93 15.67 3.73
C ALA A 56 -4.08 15.30 5.21
N MET A 57 -5.26 14.87 5.66
CA MET A 57 -5.51 14.55 7.06
C MET A 57 -5.30 13.05 7.34
N LEU A 58 -4.67 12.71 8.47
CA LEU A 58 -4.36 11.33 8.85
C LEU A 58 -5.62 10.44 8.99
N ASP A 59 -6.74 11.01 9.42
CA ASP A 59 -7.98 10.29 9.64
C ASP A 59 -8.73 9.91 8.36
N THR A 60 -8.60 10.72 7.30
CA THR A 60 -9.39 10.61 6.07
C THR A 60 -8.55 10.26 4.84
N SER A 61 -7.23 10.38 4.92
CA SER A 61 -6.31 9.96 3.85
C SER A 61 -6.29 8.45 3.65
N TYR A 62 -5.89 8.06 2.44
CA TYR A 62 -5.86 6.67 1.97
C TYR A 62 -4.72 6.46 0.95
N GLY A 63 -4.32 5.21 0.74
CA GLY A 63 -3.28 4.81 -0.20
C GLY A 63 -1.97 5.57 -0.01
N ASP A 64 -1.40 6.05 -1.13
CA ASP A 64 -0.14 6.79 -1.15
C ASP A 64 -0.18 8.08 -0.32
N TYR A 65 -1.31 8.77 -0.28
CA TYR A 65 -1.45 9.99 0.52
C TYR A 65 -1.33 9.69 2.01
N LEU A 66 -1.95 8.60 2.48
CA LEU A 66 -1.78 8.15 3.87
C LEU A 66 -0.32 7.75 4.15
N THR A 67 0.33 7.08 3.19
CA THR A 67 1.75 6.72 3.28
C THR A 67 2.62 7.96 3.50
N GLU A 68 2.44 9.00 2.70
CA GLU A 68 3.18 10.26 2.82
C GLU A 68 2.88 10.99 4.14
N VAL A 69 1.60 11.05 4.56
CA VAL A 69 1.22 11.64 5.85
C VAL A 69 1.89 10.91 7.01
N CYS A 70 1.91 9.58 7.00
CA CYS A 70 2.57 8.77 8.04
C CYS A 70 4.09 8.89 8.00
N ALA A 71 4.69 8.97 6.80
CA ALA A 71 6.12 9.18 6.61
C ALA A 71 6.57 10.51 7.21
N GLY A 72 5.74 11.56 7.16
CA GLY A 72 5.95 12.82 7.87
C GLY A 72 6.12 12.68 9.39
N PHE A 73 5.64 11.59 9.98
CA PHE A 73 5.82 11.23 11.39
C PHE A 73 6.90 10.17 11.63
N GLY A 74 7.66 9.80 10.59
CA GLY A 74 8.72 8.79 10.63
C GLY A 74 8.19 7.35 10.65
N ILE A 75 7.05 7.11 10.00
CA ILE A 75 6.39 5.79 9.95
C ILE A 75 6.19 5.41 8.49
N ASP A 76 7.07 4.55 7.99
CA ASP A 76 7.00 4.05 6.62
C ASP A 76 6.09 2.83 6.52
N ARG A 77 5.23 2.77 5.49
CA ARG A 77 4.37 1.61 5.20
C ARG A 77 5.23 0.36 4.99
N LYS A 78 4.83 -0.76 5.59
CA LYS A 78 5.55 -2.02 5.34
C LYS A 78 5.27 -2.48 3.89
N PRO A 79 6.29 -2.65 3.04
CA PRO A 79 6.10 -3.02 1.65
C PRO A 79 5.65 -4.48 1.52
N ALA A 80 5.01 -4.80 0.40
CA ALA A 80 4.73 -6.18 0.04
C ALA A 80 6.03 -6.99 -0.12
N ILE A 81 6.02 -8.24 0.35
CA ILE A 81 7.13 -9.18 0.23
C ILE A 81 6.80 -10.19 -0.88
N LYS A 82 7.80 -10.51 -1.69
CA LYS A 82 7.67 -11.47 -2.79
C LYS A 82 7.79 -12.90 -2.29
N ALA A 83 6.96 -13.77 -2.84
CA ALA A 83 7.13 -15.20 -2.62
C ALA A 83 8.39 -15.71 -3.32
N THR A 84 9.13 -16.57 -2.65
CA THR A 84 10.35 -17.20 -3.17
C THR A 84 10.14 -18.70 -3.30
N GLY A 85 10.82 -19.30 -4.27
CA GLY A 85 10.72 -20.72 -4.54
C GLY A 85 11.71 -21.16 -5.62
N GLN A 86 11.42 -22.29 -6.23
CA GLN A 86 12.23 -22.84 -7.32
C GLN A 86 11.33 -23.31 -8.46
N VAL A 87 11.86 -23.24 -9.67
CA VAL A 87 11.19 -23.68 -10.90
C VAL A 87 12.07 -24.70 -11.58
N THR A 88 11.48 -25.82 -11.97
CA THR A 88 12.10 -26.89 -12.72
C THR A 88 11.66 -26.81 -14.18
N PHE A 89 12.62 -26.60 -15.06
CA PHE A 89 12.46 -26.65 -16.51
C PHE A 89 12.81 -28.05 -17.01
N GLN A 90 12.06 -28.53 -18.00
CA GLN A 90 12.34 -29.77 -18.72
C GLN A 90 12.53 -29.43 -20.19
N GLY A 91 13.49 -30.08 -20.86
CA GLY A 91 13.83 -29.73 -22.23
C GLY A 91 15.00 -30.50 -22.83
N HIS A 92 15.46 -30.06 -23.98
CA HIS A 92 16.62 -30.63 -24.66
C HIS A 92 17.91 -30.34 -23.90
N GLU A 93 18.82 -31.31 -23.89
CA GLU A 93 20.16 -31.14 -23.31
C GLU A 93 20.91 -29.96 -23.95
N GLY A 94 21.63 -29.21 -23.12
CA GLY A 94 22.37 -28.04 -23.57
C GLY A 94 21.52 -26.78 -23.72
N THR A 95 20.21 -26.83 -23.49
CA THR A 95 19.34 -25.64 -23.48
C THR A 95 19.76 -24.71 -22.34
N PHE A 96 20.14 -23.47 -22.67
CA PHE A 96 20.52 -22.46 -21.70
C PHE A 96 19.31 -21.63 -21.28
N ILE A 97 19.11 -21.52 -19.97
CA ILE A 97 18.10 -20.67 -19.34
C ILE A 97 18.82 -19.50 -18.67
N GLN A 98 18.43 -18.29 -19.04
CA GLN A 98 19.05 -17.08 -18.54
C GLN A 98 18.34 -16.58 -17.27
N ALA A 99 19.10 -15.98 -16.36
CA ALA A 99 18.52 -15.18 -15.29
C ALA A 99 17.59 -14.10 -15.87
N ASN A 100 16.51 -13.81 -15.15
CA ASN A 100 15.38 -12.97 -15.56
C ASN A 100 14.42 -13.58 -16.59
N THR A 101 14.56 -14.84 -16.96
CA THR A 101 13.51 -15.57 -17.66
C THR A 101 12.21 -15.54 -16.84
N GLN A 102 11.09 -15.25 -17.50
CA GLN A 102 9.77 -15.16 -16.87
C GLN A 102 8.96 -16.43 -17.10
N VAL A 103 8.28 -16.88 -16.05
CA VAL A 103 7.33 -18.00 -16.07
C VAL A 103 6.05 -17.59 -15.37
N SER A 104 4.95 -18.29 -15.61
CA SER A 104 3.67 -17.97 -14.99
C SER A 104 2.80 -19.18 -14.70
N THR A 105 1.79 -18.96 -13.86
CA THR A 105 0.68 -19.91 -13.69
C THR A 105 -0.25 -19.91 -14.91
N ASP A 106 -1.03 -20.98 -15.06
CA ASP A 106 -2.10 -21.10 -16.04
C ASP A 106 -3.46 -20.71 -15.41
N GLY A 107 -3.84 -19.45 -15.55
CA GLY A 107 -5.12 -18.97 -15.02
C GLY A 107 -5.56 -17.65 -15.66
N THR A 108 -6.81 -17.26 -15.39
CA THR A 108 -7.40 -16.00 -15.88
C THR A 108 -6.64 -14.77 -15.35
N LEU A 109 -6.10 -14.89 -14.13
CA LEU A 109 -5.19 -13.93 -13.52
C LEU A 109 -3.84 -14.63 -13.30
N PRO A 110 -2.95 -14.66 -14.30
CA PRO A 110 -1.68 -15.34 -14.19
C PRO A 110 -0.77 -14.62 -13.20
N VAL A 111 -0.12 -15.39 -12.34
CA VAL A 111 0.93 -14.90 -11.43
C VAL A 111 2.26 -15.14 -12.11
N PHE A 112 3.09 -14.10 -12.21
CA PHE A 112 4.37 -14.15 -12.88
C PHE A 112 5.51 -14.35 -11.88
N PHE A 113 6.50 -15.14 -12.28
CA PHE A 113 7.72 -15.41 -11.54
C PHE A 113 8.93 -15.13 -12.42
N VAL A 114 10.02 -14.73 -11.78
CA VAL A 114 11.28 -14.37 -12.43
C VAL A 114 12.37 -15.28 -11.91
N VAL A 115 13.06 -15.96 -12.82
CA VAL A 115 14.21 -16.80 -12.49
C VAL A 115 15.38 -15.92 -12.07
N ARG A 116 16.06 -16.29 -10.97
CA ARG A 116 17.12 -15.50 -10.34
C ARG A 116 18.52 -15.85 -10.84
N GLU A 117 18.69 -17.05 -11.37
CA GLU A 117 19.99 -17.60 -11.75
C GLU A 117 19.93 -18.15 -13.18
N SER A 118 21.07 -18.18 -13.86
CA SER A 118 21.18 -18.83 -15.17
C SER A 118 21.65 -20.27 -15.01
N GLY A 119 21.28 -21.16 -15.92
CA GLY A 119 21.80 -22.53 -15.95
C GLY A 119 21.57 -23.21 -17.29
N VAL A 120 22.07 -24.45 -17.41
CA VAL A 120 21.94 -25.27 -18.61
C VAL A 120 21.24 -26.57 -18.25
N ILE A 121 20.30 -27.01 -19.08
CA ILE A 121 19.63 -28.30 -18.90
C ILE A 121 20.64 -29.43 -19.13
N THR A 122 20.83 -30.25 -18.09
CA THR A 122 21.60 -31.50 -18.09
C THR A 122 20.67 -32.63 -17.67
N ASP A 123 20.75 -33.79 -18.33
CA ASP A 123 19.87 -34.94 -18.06
C ASP A 123 18.36 -34.61 -18.20
N GLY A 124 18.02 -33.70 -19.13
CA GLY A 124 16.64 -33.34 -19.47
C GLY A 124 15.89 -32.44 -18.47
N LYS A 125 16.49 -32.09 -17.33
CA LYS A 125 15.89 -31.15 -16.34
C LYS A 125 16.89 -30.11 -15.81
N LEU A 126 16.36 -28.98 -15.34
CA LEU A 126 17.11 -27.97 -14.60
C LEU A 126 16.21 -27.26 -13.58
N THR A 127 16.62 -27.22 -12.32
CA THR A 127 15.93 -26.47 -11.27
C THR A 127 16.69 -25.20 -10.93
N LEU A 128 16.01 -24.06 -10.96
CA LEU A 128 16.58 -22.75 -10.67
C LEU A 128 15.76 -22.01 -9.61
N ALA A 129 16.44 -21.20 -8.80
CA ALA A 129 15.77 -20.30 -7.87
C ALA A 129 14.96 -19.24 -8.62
N ALA A 130 13.77 -18.93 -8.11
CA ALA A 130 12.89 -17.92 -8.67
C ALA A 130 12.10 -17.21 -7.56
N GLU A 131 11.56 -16.04 -7.90
CA GLU A 131 10.64 -15.31 -7.03
C GLU A 131 9.46 -14.78 -7.82
N ALA A 132 8.37 -14.45 -7.13
CA ALA A 132 7.25 -13.74 -7.71
C ALA A 132 7.71 -12.38 -8.28
N ARG A 133 7.16 -11.97 -9.42
CA ARG A 133 7.46 -10.66 -10.02
C ARG A 133 7.03 -9.54 -9.09
N ASP A 134 5.80 -9.64 -8.58
CA ASP A 134 5.17 -8.67 -7.68
C ASP A 134 5.11 -9.25 -6.26
N GLY A 135 5.15 -8.37 -5.25
CA GLY A 135 4.96 -8.75 -3.86
C GLY A 135 3.50 -9.09 -3.58
N GLY A 136 3.26 -9.88 -2.53
CA GLY A 136 1.91 -10.20 -2.08
C GLY A 136 1.64 -11.68 -1.88
N ILE A 137 0.53 -11.97 -1.23
CA ILE A 137 0.09 -13.35 -0.94
C ILE A 137 -0.27 -14.11 -2.22
N SER A 138 -0.62 -13.41 -3.29
CA SER A 138 -0.92 -14.00 -4.61
C SER A 138 0.27 -14.77 -5.19
N GLY A 139 1.50 -14.40 -4.80
CA GLY A 139 2.73 -15.13 -5.14
C GLY A 139 2.85 -16.49 -4.46
N ASN A 140 2.08 -16.76 -3.40
CA ASN A 140 2.12 -18.04 -2.69
C ASN A 140 1.31 -19.09 -3.43
N VAL A 141 1.95 -19.77 -4.39
CA VAL A 141 1.30 -20.78 -5.21
C VAL A 141 1.69 -22.20 -4.77
N GLU A 142 0.75 -23.14 -4.91
CA GLU A 142 0.98 -24.55 -4.58
C GLU A 142 1.91 -25.26 -5.58
N ILE A 143 2.31 -26.48 -5.24
CA ILE A 143 3.11 -27.35 -6.11
C ILE A 143 2.39 -27.53 -7.46
N GLY A 144 3.14 -27.42 -8.55
CA GLY A 144 2.64 -27.62 -9.91
C GLY A 144 1.77 -26.49 -10.47
N ALA A 145 1.75 -25.32 -9.82
CA ALA A 145 0.97 -24.17 -10.27
C ALA A 145 1.63 -23.39 -11.42
N VAL A 146 2.96 -23.32 -11.45
CA VAL A 146 3.71 -22.73 -12.58
C VAL A 146 3.64 -23.70 -13.75
N LYS A 147 3.18 -23.25 -14.92
CA LYS A 147 3.01 -24.11 -16.11
C LYS A 147 3.42 -23.49 -17.42
N LEU A 148 3.61 -22.17 -17.47
CA LEU A 148 3.83 -21.45 -18.72
C LEU A 148 5.17 -20.71 -18.67
N THR A 149 5.94 -20.79 -19.75
CA THR A 149 7.09 -19.93 -20.00
C THR A 149 6.67 -18.71 -20.81
N GLN A 150 7.22 -17.54 -20.48
CA GLN A 150 6.95 -16.32 -21.24
C GLN A 150 8.05 -16.11 -22.30
N GLY A 151 7.64 -15.99 -23.56
CA GLY A 151 8.53 -15.86 -24.72
C GLY A 151 8.94 -17.20 -25.36
N ASP A 152 9.66 -17.11 -26.47
CA ASP A 152 10.10 -18.28 -27.26
C ASP A 152 11.41 -18.87 -26.71
N LEU A 153 11.29 -19.69 -25.66
CA LEU A 153 12.40 -20.48 -25.14
C LEU A 153 12.52 -21.78 -25.93
N THR A 154 13.25 -21.72 -27.05
CA THR A 154 13.49 -22.89 -27.91
C THR A 154 14.21 -23.97 -27.11
N GLY A 155 13.63 -25.18 -27.10
CA GLY A 155 14.21 -26.35 -26.44
C GLY A 155 13.65 -26.66 -25.06
N ILE A 156 12.77 -25.82 -24.51
CA ILE A 156 11.99 -26.14 -23.30
C ILE A 156 10.70 -26.86 -23.70
N THR A 157 10.45 -28.01 -23.10
CA THR A 157 9.23 -28.81 -23.32
C THR A 157 8.18 -28.60 -22.24
N ASP A 158 8.60 -28.36 -21.00
CA ASP A 158 7.70 -28.17 -19.86
C ASP A 158 8.36 -27.31 -18.77
N VAL A 159 7.54 -26.66 -17.94
CA VAL A 159 8.00 -25.90 -16.77
C VAL A 159 7.06 -26.12 -15.61
N THR A 160 7.62 -26.38 -14.43
CA THR A 160 6.81 -26.57 -13.22
C THR A 160 7.54 -26.17 -11.95
N ASN A 161 6.82 -25.97 -10.86
CA ASN A 161 7.41 -25.84 -9.53
C ASN A 161 7.17 -27.12 -8.73
N GLU A 162 8.25 -27.84 -8.41
CA GLU A 162 8.16 -29.09 -7.62
C GLU A 162 7.94 -28.82 -6.12
N VAL A 163 8.18 -27.59 -5.68
CA VAL A 163 7.92 -27.09 -4.32
C VAL A 163 7.02 -25.85 -4.41
N ALA A 164 6.15 -25.66 -3.42
CA ALA A 164 5.28 -24.50 -3.36
C ALA A 164 6.07 -23.20 -3.12
N PHE A 165 5.61 -22.11 -3.72
CA PHE A 165 6.15 -20.77 -3.43
C PHE A 165 5.54 -20.27 -2.12
N ARG A 166 6.39 -19.69 -1.27
CA ARG A 166 6.04 -19.21 0.07
C ARG A 166 6.76 -17.90 0.37
N GLY A 167 6.32 -17.21 1.43
CA GLY A 167 6.94 -15.98 1.91
C GLY A 167 6.38 -14.70 1.29
N GLY A 168 5.41 -14.81 0.37
CA GLY A 168 4.67 -13.67 -0.13
C GLY A 168 3.76 -13.08 0.95
N VAL A 169 3.86 -11.77 1.16
CA VAL A 169 3.05 -11.02 2.13
C VAL A 169 2.57 -9.75 1.45
N ASP A 170 1.31 -9.41 1.64
CA ASP A 170 0.74 -8.17 1.08
C ASP A 170 1.36 -6.94 1.75
N GLU A 171 1.27 -5.81 1.04
CA GLU A 171 1.59 -4.53 1.62
C GLU A 171 0.68 -4.25 2.82
N GLU A 172 1.22 -3.57 3.84
CA GLU A 172 0.44 -3.18 5.02
C GLU A 172 -0.81 -2.40 4.60
N PRO A 173 -2.03 -2.82 5.02
CA PRO A 173 -3.26 -2.14 4.67
C PRO A 173 -3.37 -0.78 5.36
N ASP A 174 -4.17 0.13 4.77
CA ASP A 174 -4.34 1.50 5.27
C ASP A 174 -4.75 1.57 6.74
N GLU A 175 -5.63 0.69 7.18
CA GLU A 175 -6.11 0.69 8.57
C GLU A 175 -4.98 0.38 9.57
N GLU A 176 -4.16 -0.63 9.28
CA GLU A 176 -3.03 -0.99 10.15
C GLU A 176 -1.95 0.11 10.16
N LEU A 177 -1.66 0.71 9.01
CA LEU A 177 -0.73 1.84 8.92
C LEU A 177 -1.25 3.03 9.75
N ARG A 178 -2.53 3.37 9.60
CA ARG A 178 -3.18 4.47 10.33
C ARG A 178 -3.17 4.23 11.83
N GLU A 179 -3.50 3.02 12.28
CA GLU A 179 -3.43 2.64 13.69
C GLU A 179 -2.01 2.77 14.24
N ARG A 180 -0.99 2.27 13.53
CA ARG A 180 0.42 2.42 13.93
C ARG A 180 0.84 3.90 14.02
N CYS A 181 0.32 4.72 13.11
CA CYS A 181 0.54 6.16 13.14
C CYS A 181 -0.11 6.83 14.35
N TYR A 182 -1.38 6.52 14.64
CA TYR A 182 -2.04 7.01 15.84
C TYR A 182 -1.37 6.55 17.12
N ASP A 183 -0.91 5.30 17.18
CA ASP A 183 -0.18 4.79 18.34
C ASP A 183 1.09 5.59 18.58
N ARG A 184 1.87 5.88 17.53
CA ARG A 184 3.08 6.72 17.65
C ARG A 184 2.78 8.12 18.14
N LEU A 185 1.70 8.74 17.65
CA LEU A 185 1.31 10.11 17.98
C LEU A 185 0.67 10.24 19.37
N ARG A 186 -0.18 9.30 19.75
CA ARG A 186 -0.93 9.33 21.02
C ARG A 186 -0.15 8.71 22.18
N ARG A 187 0.80 7.83 21.89
CA ARG A 187 1.62 7.12 22.88
C ARG A 187 3.10 7.38 22.63
N PRO A 188 3.54 8.66 22.57
CA PRO A 188 4.94 8.96 22.30
C PRO A 188 5.79 8.39 23.41
N VAL A 189 6.84 7.65 23.06
CA VAL A 189 7.78 7.09 24.02
C VAL A 189 8.79 8.18 24.37
N THR A 190 8.62 8.76 25.57
CA THR A 190 9.44 9.88 26.04
C THR A 190 9.95 9.61 27.44
N SER A 191 11.23 9.91 27.69
CA SER A 191 11.91 10.05 28.99
C SER A 191 11.34 9.26 30.18
N GLY A 192 11.10 7.95 30.00
CA GLY A 192 10.63 7.08 31.08
C GLY A 192 9.14 7.27 31.42
N ASN A 193 8.31 7.62 30.45
CA ASN A 193 6.86 7.56 30.61
C ASN A 193 6.35 6.11 30.56
N ILE A 194 5.06 5.92 30.84
CA ILE A 194 4.40 4.60 30.87
C ILE A 194 4.64 3.82 29.56
N HIS A 195 4.62 4.50 28.42
CA HIS A 195 4.81 3.86 27.11
C HIS A 195 6.27 3.41 26.90
N HIS A 196 7.26 4.14 27.43
CA HIS A 196 8.67 3.77 27.35
C HIS A 196 8.95 2.45 28.05
N TYR A 197 8.43 2.30 29.29
CA TYR A 197 8.58 1.06 30.05
C TYR A 197 7.87 -0.12 29.39
N ARG A 198 6.71 0.11 28.75
CA ARG A 198 6.02 -0.93 27.99
C ARG A 198 6.81 -1.34 26.75
N GLN A 199 7.39 -0.37 26.03
CA GLN A 199 8.24 -0.67 24.87
C GLN A 199 9.46 -1.50 25.28
N TRP A 200 10.21 -1.08 26.30
CA TRP A 200 11.37 -1.82 26.79
C TRP A 200 11.04 -3.25 27.22
N ALA A 201 9.88 -3.45 27.83
CA ALA A 201 9.43 -4.80 28.18
C ALA A 201 9.19 -5.66 26.92
N LYS A 202 8.58 -5.10 25.88
CA LYS A 202 8.31 -5.82 24.62
C LYS A 202 9.54 -6.06 23.75
N GLU A 203 10.67 -5.42 24.03
CA GLU A 203 11.94 -5.68 23.34
C GLU A 203 12.57 -7.02 23.76
N ILE A 204 12.14 -7.61 24.89
CA ILE A 204 12.61 -8.91 25.36
C ILE A 204 11.80 -10.03 24.68
N ALA A 205 12.49 -11.00 24.08
CA ALA A 205 11.86 -12.15 23.45
C ALA A 205 11.04 -12.98 24.45
N GLY A 206 9.80 -13.34 24.07
CA GLY A 206 8.86 -14.09 24.91
C GLY A 206 7.87 -13.23 25.71
N ILE A 207 7.80 -11.92 25.46
CA ILE A 207 6.84 -11.03 26.10
C ILE A 207 5.83 -10.53 25.06
N GLY A 208 4.58 -11.01 25.13
CA GLY A 208 3.51 -10.57 24.25
C GLY A 208 3.06 -9.13 24.55
N ASP A 209 2.94 -8.78 25.82
CA ASP A 209 2.59 -7.43 26.26
C ASP A 209 3.09 -7.09 27.67
N ALA A 210 3.01 -5.82 28.07
CA ALA A 210 3.34 -5.36 29.40
C ALA A 210 2.39 -4.26 29.91
N LYS A 211 1.99 -4.38 31.18
CA LYS A 211 1.20 -3.37 31.90
C LYS A 211 2.08 -2.61 32.88
N VAL A 212 2.12 -1.29 32.74
CA VAL A 212 2.98 -0.41 33.53
C VAL A 212 2.15 0.31 34.59
N TYR A 213 2.59 0.23 35.84
CA TYR A 213 2.00 0.88 37.01
C TYR A 213 2.97 1.97 37.51
N PRO A 214 2.67 3.26 37.25
CA PRO A 214 3.50 4.36 37.73
C PRO A 214 3.34 4.56 39.24
N ILE A 215 4.42 4.97 39.94
CA ILE A 215 4.42 5.31 41.37
C ILE A 215 3.92 4.16 42.25
N TRP A 216 4.18 2.90 41.85
CA TRP A 216 3.66 1.71 42.53
C TRP A 216 4.06 1.63 44.02
N ASN A 217 5.26 2.07 44.37
CA ASN A 217 5.80 2.08 45.73
C ASN A 217 6.39 3.46 46.08
N GLY A 218 5.65 4.54 45.75
CA GLY A 218 6.09 5.91 46.00
C GLY A 218 6.87 6.55 44.83
N ASN A 219 7.28 7.80 45.03
CA ASN A 219 7.86 8.61 43.96
C ASN A 219 9.16 8.01 43.42
N GLY A 220 9.33 7.98 42.09
CA GLY A 220 10.50 7.39 41.43
C GLY A 220 10.45 5.86 41.26
N THR A 221 9.34 5.21 41.62
CA THR A 221 9.16 3.76 41.42
C THR A 221 8.19 3.46 40.27
N VAL A 222 8.50 2.42 39.49
CA VAL A 222 7.64 1.93 38.40
C VAL A 222 7.61 0.41 38.50
N LYS A 223 6.40 -0.17 38.44
CA LYS A 223 6.22 -1.62 38.35
C LYS A 223 5.73 -1.97 36.95
N VAL A 224 6.36 -2.96 36.33
CA VAL A 224 5.96 -3.49 35.03
C VAL A 224 5.54 -4.93 35.22
N ALA A 225 4.29 -5.24 34.87
CA ALA A 225 3.77 -6.59 34.85
C ALA A 225 3.84 -7.11 33.41
N LEU A 226 4.54 -8.22 33.21
CA LEU A 226 4.74 -8.85 31.92
C LEU A 226 3.61 -9.83 31.65
N ILE A 227 3.18 -9.88 30.39
CA ILE A 227 2.14 -10.77 29.89
C ILE A 227 2.80 -11.61 28.79
N ASP A 228 2.77 -12.93 28.99
CA ASP A 228 3.19 -13.94 28.02
C ASP A 228 2.02 -14.26 27.08
#